data_AF-A0A8H6F4Z8-F1
#
_entry.id   AF-A0A8H6F4Z8-F1
#
_cell.length_a   1.000
_cell.length_b   1.000
_cell.length_c   1.000
_cell.angle_alpha   90.00
_cell.angle_beta   90.00
_cell.angle_gamma   90.00
#
_symmetry.space_group_name_H-M   'P 1'
#
loop_
_entity.id
_entity.type
_entity.pdbx_description
1 polymer ?
#
loop_
_entity_poly.entity_id
_entity_poly.type
_entity_poly.pdbx_seq_one_letter_code
_entity_poly.pdbx_strand_id
1 'polypeptide(L)'
;MSDPTQSSTPSSSINLNINKYPRIIIQYCHQCKWQNRAIWYLQEFLQTFASSSTSEIKIYDISIQPIFDFPGVFQIILQKESTNNKMETKIIYRRKFKNEEKYHNENQGDFVFDGFPDSKFLKKLIKMELGPELSIGHHLEKYSDDNKLYDGNNNDKNDDCKDCKLES
;
A
#
# COMPACT_ATOMS: atom_id res chain seq x y z
N MET A 1 56.69 9.69 29.94
CA MET A 1 55.96 10.80 29.30
C MET A 1 55.86 10.51 27.82
N SER A 2 54.70 9.98 27.40
CA SER A 2 54.12 10.13 26.06
C SER A 2 52.78 9.38 26.05
N ASP A 3 51.70 10.15 25.86
CA ASP A 3 50.30 9.75 25.86
C ASP A 3 49.96 8.66 24.83
N PRO A 4 49.05 7.72 25.15
CA PRO A 4 48.35 6.95 24.14
C PRO A 4 47.20 7.78 23.57
N THR A 5 47.34 8.18 22.32
CA THR A 5 46.30 8.83 21.50
C THR A 5 45.04 7.98 21.49
N GLN A 6 43.99 8.43 22.17
CA GLN A 6 42.66 7.84 22.11
C GLN A 6 42.09 8.05 20.69
N SER A 7 41.93 6.97 19.94
CA SER A 7 41.19 6.97 18.68
C SER A 7 39.70 7.13 18.99
N SER A 8 39.15 8.27 18.60
CA SER A 8 37.71 8.55 18.68
C SER A 8 36.95 7.70 17.67
N THR A 9 36.36 6.59 18.11
CA THR A 9 35.34 5.86 17.36
C THR A 9 34.09 6.75 17.24
N PRO A 10 33.51 6.94 16.04
CA PRO A 10 32.25 7.66 15.92
C PRO A 10 31.14 6.75 16.47
N SER A 11 30.64 7.05 17.67
CA SER A 11 29.42 6.44 18.18
C SER A 11 28.24 7.00 17.36
N SER A 12 27.94 6.37 16.24
CA SER A 12 26.72 6.65 15.47
C SER A 12 25.52 6.22 16.31
N SER A 13 25.02 7.13 17.13
CA SER A 13 23.79 6.93 17.87
C SER A 13 22.64 6.78 16.87
N ILE A 14 21.92 5.66 16.95
CA ILE A 14 20.74 5.41 16.12
C ILE A 14 19.70 6.45 16.49
N ASN A 15 19.36 7.34 15.54
CA ASN A 15 18.29 8.31 15.73
C ASN A 15 16.94 7.57 15.76
N LEU A 16 16.24 7.60 16.90
CA LEU A 16 14.96 6.92 17.14
C LEU A 16 13.75 7.65 16.50
N ASN A 17 13.90 8.22 15.31
CA ASN A 17 12.76 8.80 14.61
C ASN A 17 11.87 7.69 14.02
N ILE A 18 10.80 7.37 14.74
CA ILE A 18 9.78 6.37 14.35
C ILE A 18 8.74 6.90 13.37
N ASN A 19 8.70 8.21 13.13
CA ASN A 19 7.75 8.86 12.23
C ASN A 19 8.42 9.15 10.90
N LYS A 20 8.27 8.21 9.97
CA LYS A 20 8.81 8.32 8.61
C LYS A 20 7.66 8.43 7.62
N TYR A 21 7.78 9.39 6.69
CA TYR A 21 6.78 9.68 5.68
C TYR A 21 7.46 9.87 4.32
N PRO A 22 6.80 9.53 3.20
CA PRO A 22 5.44 8.97 3.09
C PRO A 22 5.24 7.59 3.73
N ARG A 23 4.05 7.40 4.33
CA ARG A 23 3.60 6.17 5.00
C ARG A 23 2.35 5.63 4.34
N ILE A 24 2.33 4.32 4.07
CA ILE A 24 1.13 3.58 3.65
C ILE A 24 0.53 2.87 4.87
N ILE A 25 -0.78 2.94 5.03
CA ILE A 25 -1.50 2.27 6.12
C ILE A 25 -2.60 1.40 5.53
N ILE A 26 -2.55 0.11 5.83
CA ILE A 26 -3.56 -0.88 5.43
C ILE A 26 -4.44 -1.15 6.64
N GLN A 27 -5.64 -0.59 6.64
CA GLN A 27 -6.64 -0.87 7.68
C GLN A 27 -7.57 -1.98 7.25
N TYR A 28 -7.78 -2.95 8.14
CA TYR A 28 -8.64 -4.10 7.86
C TYR A 28 -9.51 -4.46 9.07
N CYS A 29 -10.71 -4.97 8.78
CA CYS A 29 -11.60 -5.55 9.77
C CYS A 29 -10.95 -6.77 10.44
N HIS A 30 -10.69 -6.67 11.74
CA HIS A 30 -10.07 -7.73 12.53
C HIS A 30 -10.88 -9.04 12.49
N GLN A 31 -12.21 -8.93 12.60
CA GLN A 31 -13.12 -10.09 12.68
C GLN A 31 -13.39 -10.75 11.31
N CYS A 32 -13.06 -10.07 10.20
CA CYS A 32 -13.39 -10.53 8.85
C CYS A 32 -12.38 -11.53 8.28
N LYS A 33 -11.34 -11.89 9.05
CA LYS A 33 -10.23 -12.76 8.63
C LYS A 33 -9.48 -12.26 7.39
N TRP A 34 -9.37 -10.94 7.23
CA TRP A 34 -8.70 -10.30 6.09
C TRP A 34 -7.22 -9.98 6.32
N GLN A 35 -6.63 -10.42 7.43
CA GLN A 35 -5.22 -10.18 7.76
C GLN A 35 -4.27 -10.72 6.69
N ASN A 36 -4.53 -11.91 6.13
CA ASN A 36 -3.66 -12.51 5.12
C ASN A 36 -3.66 -11.66 3.83
N ARG A 37 -4.79 -11.06 3.48
CA ARG A 37 -4.89 -10.16 2.33
C ARG A 37 -4.14 -8.85 2.58
N ALA A 38 -4.27 -8.29 3.79
CA ALA A 38 -3.51 -7.10 4.18
C ALA A 38 -1.99 -7.35 4.13
N ILE A 39 -1.53 -8.51 4.63
CA ILE A 39 -0.13 -8.93 4.57
C ILE A 39 0.34 -9.11 3.13
N TRP A 40 -0.49 -9.70 2.27
CA TRP A 40 -0.15 -9.85 0.86
C TRP A 40 0.08 -8.50 0.17
N TYR A 41 -0.81 -7.51 0.37
CA TYR A 41 -0.57 -6.16 -0.16
C TYR A 41 0.67 -5.49 0.42
N LEU A 42 0.95 -5.67 1.72
CA LEU A 42 2.19 -5.18 2.34
C LEU A 42 3.42 -5.76 1.61
N GLN A 43 3.44 -7.07 1.35
CA GLN A 43 4.53 -7.73 0.63
C GLN A 43 4.67 -7.16 -0.79
N GLU A 44 3.56 -7.03 -1.51
CA GLU A 44 3.52 -6.46 -2.85
C GLU A 44 4.07 -5.02 -2.90
N PHE A 45 3.75 -4.20 -1.90
CA PHE A 45 4.24 -2.83 -1.80
C PHE A 45 5.72 -2.79 -1.45
N LEU A 46 6.19 -3.61 -0.49
CA LEU A 46 7.61 -3.68 -0.15
C LEU A 46 8.45 -4.09 -1.35
N GLN A 47 8.04 -5.11 -2.11
CA GLN A 47 8.76 -5.56 -3.31
C GLN A 47 8.83 -4.47 -4.39
N THR A 48 7.76 -3.68 -4.54
CA THR A 48 7.67 -2.64 -5.57
C THR A 48 8.46 -1.39 -5.18
N PHE A 49 8.29 -0.90 -3.96
CA PHE A 49 8.78 0.41 -3.56
C PHE A 49 10.13 0.38 -2.85
N ALA A 50 10.55 -0.75 -2.26
CA ALA A 50 11.89 -0.87 -1.67
C ALA A 50 13.00 -0.98 -2.72
N SER A 51 12.67 -1.50 -3.92
CA SER A 51 13.64 -1.72 -5.01
C SER A 51 13.93 -0.47 -5.84
N SER A 52 13.19 0.63 -5.65
CA SER A 52 13.41 1.86 -6.40
C SER A 52 14.52 2.70 -5.77
N SER A 53 15.77 2.36 -6.10
CA SER A 53 16.94 3.15 -5.68
C SER A 53 17.10 4.46 -6.46
N THR A 54 16.42 4.59 -7.60
CA THR A 54 16.54 5.73 -8.54
C THR A 54 15.43 6.78 -8.39
N SER A 55 14.34 6.48 -7.69
CA SER A 55 13.25 7.46 -7.48
C SER A 55 13.64 8.56 -6.49
N GLU A 56 13.28 9.80 -6.83
CA GLU A 56 13.32 10.94 -5.90
C GLU A 56 12.35 10.75 -4.73
N ILE A 57 11.23 10.06 -4.98
CA ILE A 57 10.21 9.76 -3.96
C ILE A 57 10.42 8.32 -3.43
N LYS A 58 10.50 8.20 -2.11
CA LYS A 58 10.62 6.91 -1.41
C LYS A 58 9.45 6.73 -0.45
N ILE A 59 9.04 5.48 -0.24
CA ILE A 59 8.12 5.12 0.85
C ILE A 59 8.96 4.57 1.99
N TYR A 60 8.76 5.12 3.18
CA TYR A 60 9.61 4.79 4.33
C TYR A 60 8.91 3.89 5.34
N ASP A 61 7.59 3.84 5.32
CA ASP A 61 6.80 3.09 6.29
C ASP A 61 5.57 2.49 5.62
N ILE A 62 5.32 1.22 5.93
CA ILE A 62 4.09 0.52 5.56
C ILE A 62 3.60 -0.21 6.80
N SER A 63 2.39 0.10 7.22
CA SER A 63 1.78 -0.46 8.43
C SER A 63 0.48 -1.18 8.12
N ILE A 64 0.20 -2.21 8.92
CA ILE A 64 -1.08 -2.93 8.91
C ILE A 64 -1.77 -2.65 10.25
N GLN A 65 -3.02 -2.20 10.20
CA GLN A 65 -3.79 -1.79 11.37
C GLN A 65 -5.11 -2.57 11.46
N PRO A 66 -5.30 -3.42 12.49
CA PRO A 66 -6.59 -4.06 12.73
C PRO A 66 -7.59 -3.01 13.25
N ILE A 67 -8.80 -3.03 12.69
CA ILE A 67 -9.92 -2.21 13.12
C ILE A 67 -10.98 -3.12 13.76
N PHE A 68 -11.38 -2.76 14.97
CA PHE A 68 -12.30 -3.55 15.80
C PHE A 68 -13.74 -3.03 15.74
N ASP A 69 -13.93 -1.72 15.65
CA ASP A 69 -15.25 -1.08 15.77
C ASP A 69 -15.94 -0.87 14.41
N PHE A 70 -15.31 -1.31 13.32
CA PHE A 70 -15.81 -1.10 11.95
C PHE A 70 -15.83 -2.40 11.12
N PRO A 71 -16.84 -3.27 11.33
CA PRO A 71 -16.95 -4.53 10.61
C PRO A 71 -17.08 -4.32 9.10
N GLY A 72 -16.25 -5.01 8.33
CA GLY A 72 -16.21 -4.94 6.87
C GLY A 72 -15.32 -3.85 6.28
N VAL A 73 -14.61 -3.08 7.12
CA VAL A 73 -13.65 -2.09 6.63
C VAL A 73 -12.44 -2.78 5.98
N PHE A 74 -12.06 -2.29 4.81
CA PHE A 74 -10.75 -2.51 4.24
C PHE A 74 -10.37 -1.26 3.47
N GLN A 75 -9.30 -0.57 3.87
CA GLN A 75 -8.91 0.68 3.23
C GLN A 75 -7.40 0.89 3.23
N ILE A 76 -6.93 1.59 2.21
CA ILE A 76 -5.55 2.03 2.06
C ILE A 76 -5.51 3.54 2.26
N ILE A 77 -4.71 3.95 3.22
CA ILE A 77 -4.48 5.35 3.57
C ILE A 77 -3.03 5.70 3.26
N LEU A 78 -2.82 6.89 2.74
CA LEU A 78 -1.51 7.47 2.55
C LEU A 78 -1.36 8.67 3.48
N GLN A 79 -0.22 8.73 4.17
CA GLN A 79 0.20 9.87 4.97
C GLN A 79 1.47 10.47 4.39
N LYS A 80 1.48 11.79 4.17
CA LYS A 80 2.65 12.53 3.67
C LYS A 80 2.77 13.88 4.35
N GLU A 81 3.99 14.41 4.39
CA GLU A 81 4.25 15.76 4.86
C GLU A 81 3.86 16.77 3.78
N SER A 82 3.04 17.75 4.15
CA SER A 82 2.62 18.84 3.27
C SER A 82 3.52 20.07 3.46
N THR A 83 3.46 21.00 2.52
CA THR A 83 4.32 22.21 2.39
C THR A 83 4.34 23.11 3.64
N ASN A 84 3.39 22.95 4.57
CA ASN A 84 3.29 23.72 5.82
C ASN A 84 3.69 22.92 7.08
N ASN A 85 4.52 21.86 6.96
CA ASN A 85 4.84 20.90 8.03
C ASN A 85 3.59 20.24 8.66
N LYS A 86 2.46 20.26 7.93
CA LYS A 86 1.21 19.62 8.35
C LYS A 86 1.14 18.23 7.75
N MET A 87 0.76 17.25 8.55
CA MET A 87 0.51 15.90 8.07
C MET A 87 -0.77 15.87 7.23
N GLU A 88 -0.64 15.47 5.97
CA GLU A 88 -1.76 15.18 5.10
C GLU A 88 -2.06 13.68 5.16
N THR A 89 -3.32 13.33 5.41
CA THR A 89 -3.79 11.94 5.44
C THR A 89 -4.92 11.79 4.45
N LYS A 90 -4.79 10.87 3.49
CA LYS A 90 -5.78 10.66 2.43
C LYS A 90 -6.08 9.18 2.25
N ILE A 91 -7.36 8.86 2.07
CA ILE A 91 -7.80 7.53 1.67
C ILE A 91 -7.67 7.46 0.16
N ILE A 92 -6.86 6.50 -0.31
CA ILE A 92 -6.67 6.26 -1.75
C ILE A 92 -7.45 5.04 -2.23
N TYR A 93 -7.95 4.22 -1.31
CA TYR A 93 -8.84 3.11 -1.60
C TYR A 93 -9.66 2.75 -0.36
N ARG A 94 -10.95 2.48 -0.54
CA ARG A 94 -11.84 1.89 0.46
C ARG A 94 -12.73 0.86 -0.22
N ARG A 95 -12.84 -0.31 0.40
CA ARG A 95 -13.80 -1.35 0.02
C ARG A 95 -15.20 -0.92 0.43
N LYS A 96 -16.15 -0.94 -0.50
CA LYS A 96 -17.57 -0.67 -0.26
C LYS A 96 -18.16 -1.62 0.78
N PHE A 97 -18.92 -1.09 1.72
CA PHE A 97 -19.68 -1.87 2.69
C PHE A 97 -20.94 -2.42 2.03
N LYS A 98 -21.30 -3.67 2.37
CA LYS A 98 -22.48 -4.36 1.80
C LYS A 98 -23.80 -3.74 2.25
N ASN A 99 -23.88 -3.24 3.48
CA ASN A 99 -25.08 -2.60 4.00
C ASN A 99 -25.01 -1.10 3.68
N GLU A 100 -25.62 -0.70 2.56
CA GLU A 100 -25.57 0.67 2.06
C GLU A 100 -26.32 1.67 2.95
N GLU A 101 -27.41 1.26 3.60
CA GLU A 101 -28.16 2.11 4.51
C GLU A 101 -27.36 2.42 5.79
N LYS A 102 -26.77 1.39 6.39
CA LYS A 102 -25.97 1.53 7.62
C LYS A 102 -24.69 2.33 7.39
N TYR A 103 -24.03 2.13 6.24
CA TYR A 103 -22.74 2.72 5.93
C TYR A 103 -22.82 3.72 4.77
N HIS A 104 -23.93 4.45 4.69
CA HIS A 104 -24.22 5.38 3.59
C HIS A 104 -23.09 6.40 3.41
N ASN A 105 -22.60 6.98 4.51
CA ASN A 105 -21.58 8.02 4.47
C ASN A 105 -20.20 7.45 4.10
N GLU A 106 -19.85 6.27 4.62
CA GLU A 106 -18.56 5.61 4.36
C GLU A 106 -18.46 5.07 2.93
N ASN A 107 -19.61 4.78 2.32
CA ASN A 107 -19.75 4.36 0.93
C ASN A 107 -19.75 5.51 -0.08
N GLN A 108 -19.62 6.76 0.36
CA GLN A 108 -19.47 7.92 -0.52
C GLN A 108 -18.01 8.28 -0.81
N GLY A 109 -17.79 8.94 -1.94
CA GLY A 109 -16.50 9.50 -2.34
C GLY A 109 -15.80 8.72 -3.47
N ASP A 110 -14.82 9.36 -4.08
CA ASP A 110 -14.17 8.91 -5.32
C ASP A 110 -13.32 7.64 -5.16
N PHE A 111 -12.95 7.29 -3.92
CA PHE A 111 -12.07 6.17 -3.61
C PHE A 111 -12.80 4.97 -3.00
N VAL A 112 -14.12 4.88 -3.18
CA VAL A 112 -14.94 3.74 -2.73
C VAL A 112 -15.16 2.78 -3.90
N PHE A 113 -14.68 1.55 -3.76
CA PHE A 113 -14.73 0.53 -4.81
C PHE A 113 -15.36 -0.77 -4.32
N ASP A 114 -15.99 -1.50 -5.25
CA ASP A 114 -16.51 -2.83 -4.97
C ASP A 114 -15.41 -3.90 -4.99
N GLY A 115 -15.54 -4.89 -4.10
CA GLY A 115 -14.59 -6.00 -3.99
C GLY A 115 -13.19 -5.58 -3.55
N PHE A 116 -12.21 -6.46 -3.73
CA PHE A 116 -10.80 -6.18 -3.41
C PHE A 116 -10.00 -6.01 -4.69
N PRO A 117 -9.14 -4.98 -4.76
CA PRO A 117 -8.42 -4.64 -5.97
C PRO A 117 -7.19 -5.51 -6.14
N ASP A 118 -6.69 -5.66 -7.36
CA ASP A 118 -5.36 -6.24 -7.55
C ASP A 118 -4.25 -5.31 -7.02
N SER A 119 -3.03 -5.85 -6.91
CA SER A 119 -1.90 -5.09 -6.41
C SER A 119 -1.44 -3.99 -7.37
N LYS A 120 -1.65 -4.16 -8.68
CA LYS A 120 -1.28 -3.19 -9.72
C LYS A 120 -2.14 -1.93 -9.61
N PHE A 121 -3.44 -2.07 -9.40
CA PHE A 121 -4.37 -0.97 -9.18
C PHE A 121 -3.98 -0.13 -7.96
N LEU A 122 -3.70 -0.79 -6.82
CA LEU A 122 -3.26 -0.07 -5.62
C LEU A 122 -1.92 0.64 -5.80
N LYS A 123 -0.94 -0.01 -6.45
CA LYS A 123 0.37 0.61 -6.76
C LYS A 123 0.20 1.87 -7.63
N LYS A 124 -0.74 1.85 -8.58
CA LYS A 124 -1.08 3.01 -9.41
C LYS A 124 -1.73 4.13 -8.60
N LEU A 125 -2.69 3.83 -7.73
CA LEU A 125 -3.31 4.82 -6.84
C LEU A 125 -2.27 5.50 -5.94
N ILE A 126 -1.33 4.73 -5.40
CA ILE A 126 -0.20 5.25 -4.61
C ILE A 126 0.67 6.19 -5.46
N LYS A 127 1.02 5.79 -6.70
CA LYS A 127 1.80 6.63 -7.63
C LYS A 127 1.06 7.92 -8.00
N MET A 128 -0.23 7.84 -8.30
CA MET A 128 -1.06 9.02 -8.60
C MET A 128 -1.07 10.02 -7.44
N GLU A 129 -1.06 9.52 -6.20
CA GLU A 129 -1.11 10.38 -5.02
C GLU A 129 0.26 10.94 -4.60
N LEU A 130 1.34 10.19 -4.78
CA LEU A 130 2.69 10.62 -4.43
C LEU A 130 3.38 11.41 -5.55
N GLY A 131 3.05 11.15 -6.80
CA GLY A 131 3.59 11.84 -7.96
C GLY A 131 4.26 10.92 -8.98
N PRO A 132 4.49 11.41 -10.20
CA PRO A 132 5.02 10.63 -11.32
C PRO A 132 6.43 10.07 -11.07
N GLU A 133 7.22 10.75 -10.23
CA GLU A 133 8.59 10.38 -9.86
C GLU A 133 8.69 9.10 -9.01
N LEU A 134 7.55 8.62 -8.47
CA LEU A 134 7.50 7.32 -7.82
C LEU A 134 7.58 6.23 -8.90
N SER A 135 8.68 5.46 -8.89
CA SER A 135 8.84 4.33 -9.80
C SER A 135 7.96 3.17 -9.36
N ILE A 136 7.20 2.65 -10.32
CA ILE A 136 6.55 1.35 -10.26
C ILE A 136 7.13 0.58 -11.44
N GLY A 137 7.54 -0.69 -11.26
CA GLY A 137 8.23 -1.44 -12.32
C GLY A 137 7.48 -1.40 -13.66
N HIS A 138 8.21 -1.39 -14.78
CA HIS A 138 7.68 -1.13 -16.14
C HIS A 138 6.45 -1.95 -16.55
N HIS A 139 6.30 -3.19 -16.05
CA HIS A 139 5.13 -4.02 -16.33
C HIS A 139 3.80 -3.43 -15.79
N LEU A 140 3.89 -2.55 -14.79
CA LEU A 140 2.73 -1.92 -14.15
C LEU A 140 2.29 -0.62 -14.85
N GLU A 141 3.09 -0.10 -15.78
CA GLU A 141 2.82 1.17 -16.49
C GLU A 141 1.65 1.06 -17.50
N LYS A 142 1.36 -0.15 -18.01
CA LYS A 142 0.23 -0.36 -18.94
C LYS A 142 -1.11 -0.38 -18.20
N TYR A 143 -2.09 0.37 -18.68
CA TYR A 143 -3.49 0.29 -18.22
C TYR A 143 -4.12 -1.00 -18.74
N SER A 144 -4.53 -1.88 -17.83
CA SER A 144 -5.44 -2.99 -18.09
C SER A 144 -6.71 -2.70 -17.31
N ASP A 145 -7.87 -2.90 -17.91
CA ASP A 145 -9.17 -2.52 -17.32
C ASP A 145 -9.62 -3.46 -16.19
N ASP A 146 -9.02 -4.64 -16.09
CA ASP A 146 -9.26 -5.58 -14.99
C ASP A 146 -8.50 -5.13 -13.74
N ASN A 147 -9.24 -4.59 -12.78
CA ASN A 147 -8.73 -4.07 -11.50
C ASN A 147 -9.11 -4.95 -10.28
N LYS A 148 -9.80 -6.06 -10.50
CA LYS A 148 -10.29 -6.96 -9.44
C LYS A 148 -9.36 -8.16 -9.29
N LEU A 149 -9.08 -8.55 -8.04
CA LEU A 149 -8.43 -9.83 -7.78
C LEU A 149 -9.36 -10.96 -8.19
N TYR A 150 -8.81 -11.92 -8.94
CA TYR A 150 -9.47 -13.19 -9.23
C TYR A 150 -9.87 -13.87 -7.91
N ASP A 151 -11.17 -14.01 -7.68
CA ASP A 151 -11.75 -14.58 -6.47
C ASP A 151 -12.08 -16.07 -6.60
N GLY A 152 -11.65 -16.70 -7.69
CA GLY A 152 -11.70 -18.16 -7.88
C GLY A 152 -13.09 -18.75 -7.96
N ASN A 153 -14.14 -17.93 -8.11
CA ASN A 153 -15.52 -18.38 -7.96
C ASN A 153 -16.38 -18.03 -9.19
N ASN A 154 -15.92 -18.41 -10.38
CA ASN A 154 -16.77 -18.48 -11.57
C ASN A 154 -16.67 -19.86 -12.23
N ASN A 155 -17.84 -20.45 -12.48
CA ASN A 155 -18.07 -21.66 -13.27
C ASN A 155 -17.86 -21.43 -14.78
N ASP A 156 -16.88 -20.62 -15.17
CA ASP A 156 -16.56 -20.37 -16.58
C ASP A 156 -15.37 -21.23 -16.99
N LYS A 157 -15.68 -22.34 -17.67
CA LYS A 157 -14.73 -23.35 -18.16
C LYS A 157 -13.84 -22.86 -19.33
N ASN A 158 -13.50 -21.58 -19.44
CA ASN A 158 -12.81 -21.07 -20.64
C ASN A 158 -11.92 -19.83 -20.42
N ASP A 159 -11.22 -19.71 -19.30
CA ASP A 159 -10.11 -18.75 -19.20
C ASP A 159 -8.79 -19.47 -18.91
N ASP A 160 -8.11 -19.84 -20.00
CA ASP A 160 -6.71 -20.22 -19.98
C ASP A 160 -5.86 -19.08 -19.39
N CYS A 161 -5.10 -19.39 -18.34
CA CYS A 161 -4.09 -18.48 -17.78
C CYS A 161 -3.11 -18.06 -18.89
N LYS A 162 -3.20 -16.79 -19.32
CA LYS A 162 -2.40 -16.23 -20.42
C LYS A 162 -0.90 -16.16 -20.08
N ASP A 163 -0.54 -16.14 -18.80
CA ASP A 163 0.85 -16.05 -18.35
C ASP A 163 1.61 -17.38 -18.48
N CYS A 164 0.91 -18.52 -18.51
CA CYS A 164 1.55 -19.84 -18.68
C CYS A 164 1.91 -20.18 -20.14
N LYS A 165 1.55 -19.34 -21.13
CA LYS A 165 1.82 -19.59 -22.55
C LYS A 165 3.17 -19.05 -23.05
N LEU A 166 3.95 -18.39 -22.18
CA LEU A 166 5.27 -17.85 -22.53
C LEU A 166 6.45 -18.78 -22.21
N GLU A 167 6.18 -19.95 -21.62
CA GLU A 167 7.19 -21.00 -21.39
C GLU A 167 6.82 -22.29 -22.13
N SER A 168 6.70 -22.22 -23.46
CA SER A 168 6.58 -23.40 -24.32
C SER A 168 7.38 -23.22 -25.59
#